data_AF-A0A929L334-F1
#
_entry.id   AF-A0A929L334-F1
#
_cell.length_a   1.000
_cell.length_b   1.000
_cell.length_c   1.000
_cell.angle_alpha   90.00
_cell.angle_beta   90.00
_cell.angle_gamma   90.00
#
_symmetry.space_group_name_H-M   'P 1'
#
loop_
_entity.id
_entity.type
_entity.pdbx_description
1 polymer ?
#
loop_
_entity_poly.entity_id
_entity_poly.type
_entity_poly.pdbx_seq_one_letter_code
_entity_poly.pdbx_strand_id
1 'polypeptide(L)'
;MTTREQVRKLQVLFQQLQESPEGCIKPTFSQVARETGLARQTVAKIWKDPYAQPKERKTRKSQFDEYEDEIRQLFSRFPVSVKAVYRYLQNKYGEENFKSYDSFKYFVRARNLMNDRKPISIALDEPEEAQPAEEAVSVETTDTTEE
;
A
#
# COMPACT_ATOMS: atom_id res chain seq x y z
N MET A 1 -24.62 13.44 2.18
CA MET A 1 -23.54 13.00 3.09
C MET A 1 -23.81 13.61 4.46
N THR A 2 -23.70 12.84 5.54
CA THR A 2 -23.87 13.36 6.91
C THR A 2 -22.68 14.22 7.29
N THR A 3 -22.92 15.47 7.66
CA THR A 3 -21.84 16.41 8.00
C THR A 3 -21.43 16.24 9.46
N ARG A 4 -20.12 16.21 9.75
CA ARG A 4 -19.57 16.13 11.13
C ARG A 4 -20.15 17.23 12.03
N GLU A 5 -20.43 18.40 11.45
CA GLU A 5 -21.05 19.53 12.13
C GLU A 5 -22.50 19.25 12.55
N GLN A 6 -23.31 18.59 11.71
CA GLN A 6 -24.70 18.24 12.05
C GLN A 6 -24.74 17.27 13.24
N VAL A 7 -23.84 16.29 13.25
CA VAL A 7 -23.69 15.35 14.36
C VAL A 7 -23.30 16.08 15.65
N ARG A 8 -22.33 17.00 15.58
CA ARG A 8 -21.88 17.78 16.74
C ARG A 8 -22.97 18.70 17.29
N LYS A 9 -23.71 19.40 16.43
CA LYS A 9 -24.86 20.23 16.83
C LYS A 9 -25.92 19.40 17.54
N LEU A 10 -26.24 18.21 17.01
CA LEU A 10 -27.21 17.32 17.62
C LEU A 10 -26.75 16.77 18.98
N GLN A 11 -25.46 16.46 19.12
CA GLN A 11 -24.88 16.04 20.40
C GLN A 11 -25.06 17.09 21.50
N VAL A 12 -24.73 18.35 21.18
CA VAL A 12 -24.89 19.48 22.13
C VAL A 12 -26.35 19.66 22.52
N LEU A 13 -27.27 19.57 21.55
CA LEU A 13 -28.71 19.68 21.81
C LEU A 13 -29.18 18.58 22.76
N PHE A 14 -28.80 17.32 22.50
CA PHE A 14 -29.19 16.19 23.36
C PHE A 14 -28.54 16.24 24.74
N GLN A 15 -27.33 16.76 24.85
CA GLN A 15 -26.71 17.05 26.14
C GLN A 15 -27.54 18.05 26.96
N GLN A 16 -27.90 19.19 26.36
CA GLN A 16 -28.74 20.21 27.01
C GLN A 16 -30.10 19.66 27.46
N LEU A 17 -30.74 18.83 26.63
CA LEU A 17 -32.01 18.18 26.97
C LEU A 17 -31.90 17.20 28.14
N GLN A 18 -30.77 16.48 28.25
CA GLN A 18 -30.55 15.50 29.32
C GLN A 18 -30.16 16.15 30.65
N GLU A 19 -29.48 17.30 30.62
CA GLU A 19 -29.08 18.08 31.80
C GLU A 19 -30.25 18.93 32.37
N SER A 20 -31.33 19.11 31.61
CA SER A 20 -32.47 19.94 32.01
C SER A 20 -33.26 19.33 33.18
N PRO A 21 -33.53 20.09 34.27
CA PRO A 21 -34.18 19.59 35.49
C PRO A 21 -35.69 19.30 35.34
N GLU A 22 -36.32 19.80 34.27
CA GLU A 22 -37.76 19.68 33.98
C GLU A 22 -38.19 18.26 33.52
N GLY A 23 -37.27 17.31 33.47
CA GLY A 23 -37.51 15.93 33.07
C GLY A 23 -37.20 15.66 31.59
N CYS A 24 -36.65 14.49 31.33
CA CYS A 24 -36.15 14.09 30.00
C CYS A 24 -37.29 13.50 29.15
N ILE A 25 -37.96 14.33 28.34
CA ILE A 25 -38.90 13.85 27.33
C ILE A 25 -38.12 13.39 26.11
N LYS A 26 -38.31 12.13 25.71
CA LYS A 26 -37.64 11.55 24.55
C LYS A 26 -38.14 12.21 23.25
N PRO A 27 -37.26 12.83 22.44
CA PRO A 27 -37.67 13.46 21.19
C PRO A 27 -38.06 12.42 20.14
N THR A 28 -38.92 12.82 19.21
CA THR A 28 -39.30 11.98 18.08
C THR A 28 -38.16 11.97 17.07
N PHE A 29 -37.40 10.88 17.03
CA PHE A 29 -36.21 10.76 16.17
C PHE A 29 -36.47 10.98 14.68
N SER A 30 -37.67 10.65 14.20
CA SER A 30 -38.06 10.89 12.81
C SER A 30 -38.19 12.39 12.48
N GLN A 31 -38.66 13.19 13.42
CA GLN A 31 -38.77 14.64 13.24
C GLN A 31 -37.38 15.29 13.26
N VAL A 32 -36.57 14.93 14.26
CA VAL A 32 -35.17 15.38 14.36
C VAL A 32 -34.37 15.02 13.11
N ALA A 33 -34.59 13.84 12.53
CA ALA A 33 -33.94 13.41 11.29
C ALA A 33 -34.31 14.30 10.08
N ARG A 34 -35.56 14.77 9.98
CA ARG A 34 -36.01 15.66 8.90
C ARG A 34 -35.37 17.04 9.02
N GLU A 35 -35.29 17.58 10.23
CA GLU A 35 -34.71 18.91 10.50
C GLU A 35 -33.19 18.92 10.34
N THR A 36 -32.51 17.89 10.82
CA THR A 36 -31.05 17.82 10.79
C THR A 36 -30.49 17.19 9.52
N GLY A 37 -31.33 16.52 8.71
CA GLY A 37 -30.91 15.73 7.56
C GLY A 37 -30.11 14.47 7.92
N LEU A 38 -30.07 14.10 9.21
CA LEU A 38 -29.40 12.90 9.70
C LEU A 38 -30.31 11.68 9.60
N ALA A 39 -29.74 10.51 9.35
CA ALA A 39 -30.52 9.28 9.40
C ALA A 39 -31.08 9.06 10.81
N ARG A 40 -32.35 8.61 10.90
CA ARG A 40 -33.02 8.29 12.17
C ARG A 40 -32.17 7.39 13.09
N GLN A 41 -31.44 6.44 12.51
CA GLN A 41 -30.55 5.53 13.26
C GLN A 41 -29.36 6.28 13.89
N THR A 42 -28.81 7.27 13.19
CA THR A 42 -27.74 8.14 13.71
C THR A 42 -28.24 9.00 14.85
N VAL A 43 -29.44 9.58 14.71
CA VAL A 43 -30.11 10.34 15.78
C VAL A 43 -30.32 9.46 17.02
N ALA A 44 -30.85 8.25 16.86
CA ALA A 44 -31.07 7.31 17.97
C ALA A 44 -29.76 6.91 18.68
N LYS A 45 -28.68 6.72 17.91
CA LYS A 45 -27.35 6.44 18.47
C LYS A 45 -26.83 7.61 19.31
N ILE A 46 -26.98 8.84 18.81
CA ILE A 46 -26.53 10.06 19.51
C ILE A 46 -27.37 10.31 20.77
N TRP A 47 -28.67 10.01 20.75
CA TRP A 47 -29.53 10.10 21.95
C TRP A 47 -29.09 9.15 23.06
N LYS A 48 -28.66 7.93 22.71
CA LYS A 48 -28.22 6.93 23.69
C LYS A 48 -26.93 7.35 24.41
N ASP A 49 -26.03 8.00 23.69
CA ASP A 49 -24.75 8.46 24.22
C ASP A 49 -24.34 9.77 23.52
N PRO A 50 -24.79 10.93 24.03
CA PRO A 50 -24.50 12.22 23.40
C PRO A 50 -23.06 12.67 23.62
N TYR A 51 -22.39 12.14 24.65
CA TYR A 51 -21.00 12.45 25.00
C TYR A 51 -19.99 11.65 24.16
N ALA A 52 -20.46 10.64 23.41
CA ALA A 52 -19.62 9.83 22.55
C ALA A 52 -18.88 10.69 21.51
N GLN A 53 -17.56 10.75 21.64
CA GLN A 53 -16.73 11.39 20.63
C GLN A 53 -16.78 10.58 19.32
N PRO A 54 -16.88 11.24 18.15
CA PRO A 54 -16.76 10.56 16.87
C PRO A 54 -15.44 9.80 16.81
N LYS A 55 -15.50 8.47 16.71
CA LYS A 55 -14.28 7.66 16.60
C LYS A 55 -13.60 7.98 15.29
N GLU A 56 -12.39 8.51 15.38
CA GLU A 56 -11.56 8.71 14.20
C GLU A 56 -11.25 7.36 13.55
N ARG A 57 -11.31 7.33 12.22
CA ARG A 57 -10.90 6.14 11.48
C ARG A 57 -9.39 5.99 11.66
N LYS A 58 -9.00 4.97 12.43
CA LYS A 58 -7.59 4.61 12.54
C LYS A 58 -7.08 4.19 11.16
N THR A 59 -5.99 4.80 10.71
CA THR A 59 -5.24 4.34 9.56
C THR A 59 -4.66 2.97 9.89
N ARG A 60 -5.10 1.95 9.15
CA ARG A 60 -4.54 0.60 9.29
C ARG A 60 -3.23 0.55 8.54
N LYS A 61 -2.19 0.00 9.18
CA LYS A 61 -0.94 -0.35 8.51
C LYS A 61 -1.23 -1.38 7.43
N SER A 62 -0.63 -1.23 6.26
CA SER A 62 -0.73 -2.23 5.20
C SER A 62 0.13 -3.44 5.57
N GLN A 63 -0.25 -4.62 5.09
CA GLN A 63 0.58 -5.82 5.17
C GLN A 63 1.93 -5.65 4.45
N PHE A 64 2.01 -4.74 3.49
CA PHE A 64 3.22 -4.48 2.72
C PHE A 64 4.12 -3.41 3.36
N ASP A 65 3.68 -2.76 4.44
CA ASP A 65 4.46 -1.71 5.12
C ASP A 65 5.80 -2.28 5.64
N GLU A 66 5.82 -3.54 6.06
CA GLU A 66 7.03 -4.23 6.54
C GLU A 66 8.06 -4.46 5.42
N TYR A 67 7.61 -4.56 4.17
CA TYR A 67 8.47 -4.86 3.02
C TYR A 67 8.74 -3.63 2.14
N GLU A 68 8.35 -2.42 2.60
CA GLU A 68 8.41 -1.21 1.79
C GLU A 68 9.83 -0.92 1.27
N ASP A 69 10.83 -1.07 2.14
CA ASP A 69 12.23 -0.80 1.79
C ASP A 69 12.78 -1.82 0.79
N GLU A 70 12.44 -3.10 0.93
CA GLU A 70 12.82 -4.14 -0.03
C GLU A 70 12.16 -3.89 -1.40
N ILE A 71 10.86 -3.56 -1.41
CA ILE A 71 10.13 -3.25 -2.63
C ILE A 71 10.77 -2.06 -3.34
N ARG A 72 11.14 -1.01 -2.59
CA ARG A 72 11.83 0.17 -3.13
C ARG A 72 13.18 -0.21 -3.74
N GLN A 73 13.99 -1.00 -3.04
CA GLN A 73 15.28 -1.47 -3.56
C GLN A 73 15.13 -2.28 -4.86
N LEU A 74 14.13 -3.16 -4.95
CA LEU A 74 13.86 -3.94 -6.16
C LEU A 74 13.53 -3.05 -7.37
N PHE A 75 12.71 -2.00 -7.17
CA PHE A 75 12.38 -1.05 -8.23
C PHE A 75 13.53 -0.13 -8.62
N SER A 76 14.44 0.20 -7.68
CA SER A 76 15.60 1.04 -7.97
C SER A 76 16.73 0.27 -8.67
N ARG A 77 16.95 -1.00 -8.32
CA ARG A 77 18.06 -1.80 -8.85
C ARG A 77 17.80 -2.28 -10.28
N PHE A 78 16.56 -2.63 -10.60
CA PHE A 78 16.21 -3.22 -11.89
C PHE A 78 14.97 -2.54 -12.49
N PRO A 79 14.89 -2.41 -13.82
CA PRO A 79 13.68 -1.97 -14.52
C PRO A 79 12.63 -3.09 -14.52
N VAL A 80 12.08 -3.43 -13.35
CA VAL A 80 11.12 -4.52 -13.17
C VAL A 80 9.68 -4.04 -13.23
N SER A 81 8.80 -4.90 -13.74
CA SER A 81 7.36 -4.66 -13.69
C SER A 81 6.82 -4.90 -12.27
N VAL A 82 5.74 -4.20 -11.91
CA VAL A 82 5.05 -4.40 -10.61
C VAL A 82 4.64 -5.85 -10.41
N LYS A 83 4.23 -6.54 -11.48
CA LYS A 83 3.85 -7.95 -11.45
C LYS A 83 5.05 -8.87 -11.17
N ALA A 84 6.23 -8.54 -11.68
CA ALA A 84 7.43 -9.32 -11.43
C ALA A 84 7.85 -9.22 -9.95
N VAL A 85 7.84 -8.01 -9.38
CA VAL A 85 8.12 -7.80 -7.95
C VAL A 85 7.13 -8.55 -7.06
N TYR A 86 5.84 -8.50 -7.40
CA TYR A 86 4.82 -9.24 -6.66
C TYR A 86 5.06 -10.75 -6.66
N ARG A 87 5.35 -11.35 -7.82
CA ARG A 87 5.68 -12.78 -7.93
C ARG A 87 6.95 -13.14 -7.17
N TYR A 88 7.97 -12.27 -7.20
CA TYR A 88 9.20 -12.46 -6.43
C TYR A 88 8.91 -12.51 -4.92
N LEU A 89 8.10 -11.57 -4.41
CA LEU A 89 7.72 -11.53 -3.00
C LEU A 89 6.88 -12.75 -2.58
N GLN A 90 5.96 -13.19 -3.43
CA GLN A 90 5.21 -14.44 -3.21
C GLN A 90 6.14 -15.65 -3.11
N ASN A 91 7.12 -15.76 -4.01
CA ASN A 91 8.07 -16.88 -3.99
C ASN A 91 8.98 -16.83 -2.76
N LYS A 92 9.34 -15.64 -2.28
CA LYS A 92 10.26 -15.45 -1.14
C LYS A 92 9.58 -15.63 0.22
N TYR A 93 8.38 -15.08 0.39
CA TYR A 93 7.67 -15.00 1.67
C TYR A 93 6.43 -15.90 1.76
N GLY A 94 6.08 -16.58 0.67
CA GLY A 94 4.91 -17.44 0.59
C GLY A 94 3.64 -16.71 0.17
N GLU A 95 2.70 -17.47 -0.40
CA GLU A 95 1.43 -16.95 -0.92
C GLU A 95 0.47 -16.47 0.19
N GLU A 96 0.62 -17.02 1.40
CA GLU A 96 -0.21 -16.67 2.57
C GLU A 96 -0.05 -15.21 3.01
N ASN A 97 1.17 -14.65 2.88
CA ASN A 97 1.45 -13.26 3.24
C ASN A 97 1.06 -12.29 2.11
N PHE A 98 0.99 -12.77 0.87
CA PHE A 98 0.83 -11.97 -0.35
C PHE A 98 -0.42 -12.37 -1.15
N LYS A 99 -1.60 -12.25 -0.51
CA LYS A 99 -2.87 -12.77 -1.03
C LYS A 99 -3.42 -12.11 -2.30
N SER A 100 -3.16 -10.82 -2.53
CA SER A 100 -3.78 -10.09 -3.65
C SER A 100 -2.82 -9.14 -4.36
N TYR A 101 -2.76 -9.29 -5.68
CA TYR A 101 -2.01 -8.42 -6.58
C TYR A 101 -2.58 -7.00 -6.63
N ASP A 102 -3.90 -6.84 -6.63
CA ASP A 102 -4.51 -5.51 -6.71
C ASP A 102 -4.22 -4.68 -5.44
N SER A 103 -4.21 -5.32 -4.28
CA SER A 103 -3.76 -4.70 -3.03
C SER A 103 -2.30 -4.24 -3.13
N PHE A 104 -1.42 -5.06 -3.71
CA PHE A 104 -0.02 -4.71 -3.91
C PHE A 104 0.15 -3.56 -4.92
N LYS A 105 -0.57 -3.62 -6.04
CA LYS A 105 -0.56 -2.57 -7.07
C LYS A 105 -1.06 -1.24 -6.51
N TYR A 106 -2.13 -1.26 -5.71
CA TYR A 106 -2.61 -0.07 -5.01
C TYR A 106 -1.55 0.48 -4.05
N PHE A 107 -0.92 -0.40 -3.25
CA PHE A 107 0.15 -0.02 -2.33
C PHE A 107 1.32 0.69 -3.04
N VAL A 108 1.81 0.11 -4.15
CA VAL A 108 2.90 0.68 -4.95
C VAL A 108 2.54 2.06 -5.50
N ARG A 109 1.29 2.24 -5.98
CA ARG A 109 0.80 3.53 -6.49
C ARG A 109 0.63 4.57 -5.40
N ALA A 110 0.05 4.20 -4.26
CA ALA A 110 -0.21 5.11 -3.14
C ALA A 110 1.07 5.69 -2.53
N ARG A 111 2.17 4.92 -2.58
CA ARG A 111 3.49 5.29 -2.05
C ARG A 111 4.49 5.77 -3.11
N ASN A 112 4.06 5.86 -4.36
CA ASN A 112 4.87 6.30 -5.49
C ASN A 112 6.23 5.56 -5.66
N LEU A 113 6.27 4.26 -5.34
CA LEU A 113 7.52 3.47 -5.28
C LEU A 113 8.20 3.23 -6.65
N MET A 114 7.57 3.66 -7.75
CA MET A 114 8.10 3.50 -9.11
C MET A 114 8.89 4.72 -9.61
N ASN A 115 8.91 5.83 -8.87
CA ASN A 115 9.48 7.08 -9.36
C ASN A 115 11.03 7.13 -9.28
N ASP A 116 11.63 6.29 -8.45
CA ASP A 116 13.08 6.24 -8.21
C ASP A 116 13.81 5.30 -9.19
N ARG A 117 13.20 5.03 -10.36
CA ARG A 117 13.78 4.17 -11.37
C ARG A 117 14.97 4.86 -12.02
N LYS A 118 16.16 4.30 -11.83
CA LYS A 118 17.33 4.76 -12.57
C LYS A 118 17.18 4.31 -14.03
N PRO A 119 17.29 5.22 -15.02
CA PRO A 119 17.30 4.81 -16.41
C PRO A 119 18.47 3.85 -16.65
N ILE A 120 18.23 2.83 -17.49
CA ILE A 120 19.30 1.93 -17.92
C ILE A 120 20.28 2.78 -18.71
N SER A 121 21.42 3.10 -18.10
CA SER A 121 22.58 3.60 -18.84
C SER A 121 23.25 2.36 -19.40
N ILE A 122 22.89 2.02 -20.64
CA ILE A 122 23.68 1.07 -21.42
C ILE A 122 24.94 1.84 -21.82
N ALA A 123 25.94 1.86 -20.94
CA ALA A 123 27.30 2.03 -21.41
C ALA A 123 27.58 0.76 -22.20
N LEU A 124 27.51 0.85 -23.52
CA LEU A 124 28.08 -0.16 -24.40
C LEU A 124 29.57 -0.17 -24.03
N ASP A 125 30.00 -1.13 -23.23
CA ASP A 125 31.42 -1.49 -23.23
C ASP A 125 31.74 -1.81 -24.69
N GLU A 126 32.58 -0.98 -25.29
CA GLU A 126 33.10 -1.21 -26.63
C GLU A 126 33.65 -2.64 -26.68
N PRO A 127 33.32 -3.44 -27.71
CA PRO A 127 33.86 -4.78 -27.81
C PRO A 127 35.38 -4.69 -27.84
N GLU A 128 36.02 -5.23 -26.80
CA GLU A 128 37.47 -5.42 -26.76
C GLU A 128 37.87 -6.10 -28.07
N GLU A 129 38.60 -5.36 -28.91
CA GLU A 129 39.01 -5.78 -30.24
C GLU A 129 39.67 -7.16 -30.13
N ALA A 130 39.06 -8.13 -30.78
CA ALA A 130 39.61 -9.45 -30.95
C ALA A 130 41.00 -9.30 -31.61
N GLN A 131 42.05 -9.54 -30.82
CA GLN A 131 43.42 -9.63 -31.29
C GLN A 131 43.48 -10.70 -32.40
N PRO A 132 44.04 -10.38 -33.58
CA PRO A 132 44.02 -11.28 -34.72
C PRO A 132 44.85 -12.54 -34.44
N ALA A 133 44.30 -13.66 -34.89
CA ALA A 133 44.99 -14.94 -34.94
C ALA A 133 46.23 -14.83 -35.84
N GLU A 134 47.41 -15.10 -35.27
CA GLU A 134 48.60 -15.44 -36.04
C GLU A 134 48.78 -16.97 -36.01
N GLU A 135 48.33 -17.58 -37.11
CA GLU A 135 48.99 -18.69 -37.82
C GLU A 135 50.53 -18.66 -37.68
N ALA A 136 51.31 -19.74 -37.63
CA ALA A 136 51.08 -21.17 -37.81
C ALA A 136 52.38 -21.95 -37.43
N VAL A 137 52.27 -23.30 -37.37
CA VAL A 137 53.32 -24.29 -37.75
C VAL A 137 54.47 -24.46 -36.71
N SER A 138 54.85 -25.63 -36.19
CA SER A 138 55.05 -26.95 -36.83
C SER A 138 54.80 -28.13 -35.89
N VAL A 139 54.30 -29.19 -36.52
CA VAL A 139 54.41 -30.60 -36.13
C VAL A 139 55.87 -31.04 -35.93
N GLU A 140 56.14 -31.82 -34.88
CA GLU A 140 57.08 -32.95 -34.95
C GLU A 140 56.83 -33.91 -33.78
N THR A 141 56.22 -35.06 -34.11
CA THR A 141 56.19 -36.26 -33.28
C THR A 141 57.53 -36.97 -33.43
N THR A 142 58.33 -37.05 -32.38
CA THR A 142 59.46 -37.98 -32.33
C THR A 142 59.06 -39.24 -31.57
N ASP A 143 58.98 -40.31 -32.36
CA ASP A 143 59.24 -41.69 -31.98
C ASP A 143 60.44 -41.80 -31.02
N THR A 144 60.30 -42.59 -29.96
CA THR A 144 61.47 -43.15 -29.24
C THR A 144 61.11 -44.57 -28.85
N THR A 145 61.59 -45.47 -29.70
CA THR A 145 61.74 -46.91 -29.46
C THR A 145 63.03 -47.16 -28.65
N GLU A 146 63.06 -48.30 -27.95
CA GLU A 146 64.20 -49.00 -27.31
C GLU A 146 64.53 -48.52 -25.87
N GLU A 147 64.69 -49.39 -24.85
CA GLU A 147 65.19 -50.78 -24.81
C GLU A 147 64.62 -51.55 -23.61
#